data_AF-R7T6E9-F1
#
_entry.id   AF-R7T6E9-F1
#
_cell.length_a   1.000
_cell.length_b   1.000
_cell.length_c   1.000
_cell.angle_alpha   90.00
_cell.angle_beta   90.00
_cell.angle_gamma   90.00
#
_symmetry.space_group_name_H-M   'P 1'
#
loop_
_entity.id
_entity.type
_entity.pdbx_description
1 polymer ?
#
loop_
_entity_poly.entity_id
_entity_poly.type
_entity_poly.pdbx_seq_one_letter_code
_entity_poly.pdbx_strand_id
1 'polypeptide(L)'
;WYHGSIGRVDAEALLRVHKEGSYLVRMSESNKLDFSLSLNARGFMHMKITNRDGHFILGQFSQPFTSIPLMIHHYSISKLPIKGAEHMSLLHPVNHPELL
;
A
#
# COMPACT_ATOMS: atom_id res chain seq x y z
N TRP A 1 5.65 -8.08 -1.52
CA TRP A 1 4.92 -6.80 -1.64
C TRP A 1 5.66 -5.59 -1.04
N TYR A 2 6.70 -5.72 -0.21
CA TYR A 2 7.50 -4.56 0.24
C TYR A 2 8.68 -4.30 -0.70
N HIS A 3 8.88 -3.05 -1.11
CA HIS A 3 9.86 -2.64 -2.12
C HIS A 3 10.86 -1.58 -1.61
N GLY A 4 11.01 -1.43 -0.29
CA GLY A 4 12.01 -0.51 0.25
C GLY A 4 11.80 0.93 -0.21
N SER A 5 12.87 1.59 -0.67
CA SER A 5 12.92 3.03 -0.93
C SER A 5 12.54 3.46 -2.35
N ILE A 6 11.83 2.62 -3.12
CA ILE A 6 11.41 3.02 -4.47
C ILE A 6 10.49 4.24 -4.44
N GLY A 7 10.62 5.11 -5.45
CA GLY A 7 9.82 6.32 -5.58
C GLY A 7 8.40 6.04 -6.06
N ARG A 8 7.58 7.09 -6.11
CA ARG A 8 6.22 7.01 -6.67
C ARG A 8 6.22 6.53 -8.11
N VAL A 9 7.09 7.12 -8.93
CA VAL A 9 7.16 6.86 -10.38
C VAL A 9 7.54 5.41 -10.66
N ASP A 10 8.54 4.88 -9.94
CA ASP A 10 8.96 3.48 -10.08
C ASP A 10 7.85 2.51 -9.65
N ALA A 11 7.14 2.84 -8.56
CA ALA A 11 6.00 2.05 -8.11
C ALA A 11 4.87 2.02 -9.17
N GLU A 12 4.56 3.16 -9.79
CA GLU A 12 3.58 3.22 -10.87
C GLU A 12 4.03 2.42 -12.09
N ALA A 13 5.32 2.48 -12.46
CA ALA A 13 5.87 1.70 -13.57
C ALA A 13 5.74 0.19 -13.34
N LEU A 14 6.07 -0.29 -12.13
CA LEU A 14 5.89 -1.69 -11.74
C LEU A 14 4.40 -2.09 -11.76
N LEU A 15 3.52 -1.24 -11.23
CA LEU A 15 2.10 -1.55 -11.11
C LEU A 15 1.37 -1.53 -12.47
N ARG A 16 1.82 -0.71 -13.43
CA ARG A 16 1.16 -0.50 -14.73
C ARG A 16 0.94 -1.76 -15.54
N VAL A 17 1.86 -2.73 -15.45
CA VAL A 17 1.77 -4.01 -16.18
C VAL A 17 0.97 -5.08 -15.44
N HIS A 18 0.53 -4.79 -14.22
CA HIS A 18 -0.28 -5.68 -13.40
C HIS A 18 -1.77 -5.29 -13.47
N LYS A 19 -2.65 -6.20 -13.02
CA LYS A 19 -4.11 -6.00 -13.04
C LYS A 19 -4.60 -5.07 -11.91
N GLU A 20 -5.81 -4.57 -12.05
CA GLU A 20 -6.50 -3.82 -10.99
C GLU A 20 -6.49 -4.61 -9.67
N GLY A 21 -6.30 -3.92 -8.54
CA GLY A 21 -6.13 -4.54 -7.23
C GLY A 21 -4.70 -4.99 -6.92
N SER A 22 -3.76 -4.82 -7.86
CA SER A 22 -2.33 -5.09 -7.60
C SER A 22 -1.68 -3.99 -6.79
N TYR A 23 -0.84 -4.36 -5.83
CA TYR A 23 -0.32 -3.41 -4.86
C TYR A 23 1.12 -3.70 -4.43
N LEU A 24 1.76 -2.67 -3.90
CA LEU A 24 3.04 -2.76 -3.19
C LEU A 24 3.11 -1.73 -2.06
N VAL A 25 4.01 -1.97 -1.10
CA VAL A 25 4.36 -1.00 -0.05
C VAL A 25 5.79 -0.56 -0.27
N ARG A 26 6.02 0.73 -0.08
CA ARG A 26 7.32 1.40 -0.17
C ARG A 26 7.50 2.35 1.00
N MET A 27 8.72 2.80 1.25
CA MET A 27 8.99 3.91 2.17
C MET A 27 8.37 5.19 1.63
N SER A 28 7.92 6.07 2.52
CA SER A 28 7.42 7.38 2.10
C SER A 28 8.57 8.29 1.66
N GLU A 29 8.40 8.98 0.53
CA GLU A 29 9.36 9.96 0.02
C GLU A 29 9.39 11.23 0.88
N SER A 30 8.28 11.58 1.52
CA SER A 30 8.15 12.82 2.30
C SER A 30 8.47 12.64 3.79
N ASN A 31 8.37 11.43 4.34
CA ASN A 31 8.76 11.14 5.72
C ASN A 31 9.33 9.73 5.85
N LYS A 32 10.63 9.60 6.15
CA LYS A 32 11.31 8.30 6.25
C LYS A 32 10.82 7.39 7.37
N LEU A 33 10.06 7.92 8.34
CA LEU A 33 9.42 7.13 9.41
C LEU A 33 8.10 6.48 8.96
N ASP A 34 7.55 6.93 7.84
CA ASP A 34 6.27 6.49 7.31
C ASP A 34 6.46 5.61 6.06
N PHE A 35 5.39 4.92 5.69
CA PHE A 35 5.33 4.09 4.49
C PHE A 35 4.24 4.60 3.54
N SER A 36 4.20 4.05 2.34
CA SER A 36 3.16 4.30 1.35
C SER A 36 2.72 2.98 0.74
N LEU A 37 1.39 2.79 0.69
CA LEU A 37 0.75 1.74 -0.09
C LEU A 37 0.43 2.31 -1.47
N SER A 38 1.01 1.73 -2.52
CA SER A 38 0.69 2.04 -3.91
C SER A 38 -0.20 0.93 -4.47
N LEU A 39 -1.29 1.28 -5.15
CA LEU A 39 -2.30 0.36 -5.67
C LEU A 39 -2.63 0.71 -7.13
N ASN A 40 -2.69 -0.31 -7.98
CA ASN A 40 -3.26 -0.22 -9.32
C ASN A 40 -4.79 -0.26 -9.21
N ALA A 41 -5.43 0.83 -9.62
CA ALA A 41 -6.87 1.03 -9.65
C ALA A 41 -7.28 1.51 -11.06
N ARG A 42 -8.33 2.33 -11.19
CA ARG A 42 -8.60 3.11 -12.41
C ARG A 42 -7.65 4.31 -12.52
N GLY A 43 -6.35 4.02 -12.62
CA GLY A 43 -5.24 4.93 -12.37
C GLY A 43 -4.36 4.39 -11.24
N PHE A 44 -3.66 5.27 -10.52
CA PHE A 44 -2.85 4.87 -9.36
C PHE A 44 -3.34 5.56 -8.10
N MET A 45 -3.35 4.80 -7.01
CA MET A 45 -3.72 5.29 -5.70
C MET A 45 -2.55 5.10 -4.74
N HIS A 46 -2.25 6.14 -3.97
CA HIS A 46 -1.18 6.11 -2.98
C HIS A 46 -1.74 6.53 -1.63
N MET A 47 -1.66 5.65 -0.66
CA MET A 47 -2.13 5.88 0.70
C MET A 47 -0.94 5.92 1.64
N LYS A 48 -0.90 6.96 2.48
CA LYS A 48 0.10 7.05 3.53
C LYS A 48 -0.18 6.01 4.61
N ILE A 49 0.86 5.31 5.05
CA ILE A 49 0.84 4.47 6.24
C ILE A 49 1.69 5.21 7.28
N THR A 50 1.05 5.74 8.31
CA THR A 50 1.73 6.50 9.36
C THR A 50 2.06 5.59 10.53
N ASN A 51 3.28 5.69 11.07
CA ASN A 51 3.64 5.08 12.34
C ASN A 51 3.34 6.05 13.49
N ARG A 52 2.53 5.62 14.46
CA ARG A 52 2.22 6.36 15.69
C ARG A 52 2.39 5.41 16.87
N ASP A 53 3.41 5.64 17.68
CA ASP A 53 3.69 4.89 18.90
C ASP A 53 3.65 3.37 18.71
N GLY A 54 4.33 2.89 17.66
CA GLY A 54 4.43 1.46 17.32
C GLY A 54 3.21 0.88 16.61
N HIS A 55 2.20 1.70 16.31
CA HIS A 55 1.01 1.30 15.55
C HIS A 55 1.00 1.94 14.17
N PHE A 56 0.48 1.19 13.20
CA PHE A 56 0.40 1.60 11.79
C PHE A 56 -1.04 1.96 11.43
N ILE A 57 -1.22 3.15 10.83
CA ILE A 57 -2.50 3.70 10.38
C ILE A 57 -2.45 3.96 8.88
N LEU A 58 -3.41 3.41 8.13
CA LEU A 58 -3.60 3.64 6.70
C LEU A 58 -4.52 4.86 6.48
N GLY A 59 -3.99 5.91 5.88
CA GLY A 59 -4.71 7.16 5.67
C GLY A 59 -5.00 7.88 6.99
N GLN A 60 -6.27 8.23 7.22
CA GLN A 60 -6.72 8.94 8.43
C GLN A 60 -7.74 8.16 9.26
N PHE A 61 -8.44 7.18 8.67
CA PHE A 61 -9.63 6.55 9.27
C PHE A 61 -9.48 5.04 9.49
N SER A 62 -8.33 4.44 9.20
CA SER A 62 -8.13 3.03 9.55
C SER A 62 -8.01 2.87 11.06
N GLN A 63 -8.41 1.71 11.55
CA GLN A 63 -7.97 1.22 12.86
C GLN A 63 -6.44 1.11 12.92
N PRO A 64 -5.83 1.18 14.13
CA PRO A 64 -4.42 0.88 14.34
C PRO A 64 -4.13 -0.61 14.13
N PHE A 65 -2.96 -0.89 13.55
CA PHE A 65 -2.41 -2.23 13.43
C PHE A 65 -1.03 -2.30 14.10
N THR A 66 -0.70 -3.42 14.72
CA THR A 66 0.62 -3.62 15.35
C THR A 66 1.73 -3.91 14.33
N SER A 67 1.39 -4.21 13.07
CA SER A 67 2.35 -4.35 11.99
C SER A 67 1.72 -4.10 10.62
N ILE A 68 2.52 -3.68 9.63
CA ILE A 68 2.07 -3.52 8.24
C ILE A 68 1.60 -4.85 7.63
N PRO A 69 2.27 -6.01 7.83
CA PRO A 69 1.74 -7.28 7.34
C PRO A 69 0.32 -7.60 7.82
N LEU A 70 -0.02 -7.32 9.08
CA LEU A 70 -1.38 -7.49 9.59
C LEU A 70 -2.38 -6.54 8.93
N MET A 71 -1.99 -5.28 8.73
CA MET A 71 -2.78 -4.30 7.98
C MET A 71 -3.06 -4.78 6.54
N ILE A 72 -2.04 -5.27 5.84
CA ILE A 72 -2.15 -5.78 4.47
C ILE A 72 -3.06 -7.01 4.43
N HIS A 73 -2.91 -7.95 5.37
CA HIS A 73 -3.77 -9.11 5.45
C HIS A 73 -5.24 -8.71 5.67
N HIS A 74 -5.51 -7.80 6.61
CA HIS A 74 -6.86 -7.32 6.87
C HIS A 74 -7.53 -6.74 5.61
N TYR A 75 -6.81 -5.87 4.87
CA TYR A 75 -7.33 -5.26 3.64
C TYR A 75 -7.23 -6.15 2.39
N SER A 76 -6.68 -7.36 2.50
CA SER A 76 -6.77 -8.38 1.43
C SER A 76 -8.12 -9.08 1.42
N ILE A 77 -8.83 -9.09 2.57
CA ILE A 77 -10.14 -9.72 2.75
C ILE A 77 -11.25 -8.71 3.10
N SER A 78 -10.88 -7.44 3.28
CA SER A 78 -11.79 -6.34 3.63
C SER A 78 -11.59 -5.17 2.69
N LYS A 79 -12.68 -4.41 2.49
CA LYS A 79 -12.67 -3.19 1.67
C LYS A 79 -11.78 -2.11 2.27
N LEU A 80 -11.10 -1.36 1.40
CA LEU A 80 -10.30 -0.20 1.82
C LEU A 80 -11.19 0.97 2.26
N PRO A 81 -10.79 1.75 3.28
CA PRO A 81 -11.58 2.87 3.81
C PRO A 81 -11.40 4.13 2.94
N ILE A 82 -11.83 4.07 1.68
CA ILE A 82 -11.56 5.10 0.68
C ILE A 82 -12.87 5.59 0.08
N LYS A 83 -13.20 6.85 0.36
CA LYS A 83 -14.40 7.49 -0.17
C LYS A 83 -14.36 7.50 -1.71
N GLY A 84 -15.37 6.94 -2.37
CA GLY A 84 -15.46 6.82 -3.82
C GLY A 84 -14.68 5.64 -4.43
N ALA A 85 -13.98 4.84 -3.63
CA ALA A 85 -13.28 3.64 -4.06
C ALA A 85 -13.46 2.47 -3.06
N GLU A 86 -14.62 2.43 -2.39
CA GLU A 86 -14.93 1.49 -1.31
C GLU A 86 -15.02 0.04 -1.79
N HIS A 87 -15.04 -0.21 -3.10
CA HIS A 87 -15.02 -1.55 -3.68
C HIS A 87 -13.61 -2.16 -3.75
N MET A 88 -12.56 -1.37 -3.51
CA MET A 88 -11.17 -1.82 -3.65
C MET A 88 -10.71 -2.66 -2.47
N SER A 89 -9.85 -3.65 -2.75
CA SER A 89 -9.16 -4.50 -1.77
C SER A 89 -7.74 -4.81 -2.27
N LEU A 90 -6.88 -5.32 -1.40
CA LEU A 90 -5.48 -5.66 -1.71
C LEU A 90 -5.38 -7.09 -2.24
N LEU A 91 -5.60 -7.26 -3.53
CA LEU A 91 -5.81 -8.59 -4.12
C LEU A 91 -4.51 -9.25 -4.60
N HIS A 92 -3.59 -8.47 -5.17
CA HIS A 92 -2.45 -9.02 -5.91
C HIS A 92 -1.13 -8.38 -5.44
N PRO A 93 -0.40 -8.98 -4.49
CA PRO A 93 0.89 -8.45 -4.07
C PRO A 93 1.90 -8.51 -5.22
N VAL A 94 2.53 -7.38 -5.55
CA VAL A 94 3.66 -7.35 -6.49
C VAL A 94 4.94 -7.64 -5.72
N ASN A 95 5.68 -8.68 -6.13
CA ASN A 95 6.94 -9.06 -5.50
C ASN A 95 8.09 -8.18 -5.97
N HIS A 96 9.12 -8.07 -5.12
CA HIS A 96 10.33 -7.37 -5.50
C HIS A 96 11.04 -8.20 -6.58
N PRO A 97 11.39 -7.60 -7.73
CA PRO A 97 11.90 -8.36 -8.89
C PRO A 97 13.23 -9.08 -8.60
N GLU A 98 14.02 -8.62 -7.64
CA GLU A 98 15.33 -9.22 -7.27
C GLU A 98 15.25 -10.36 -6.24
N LEU A 99 14.04 -10.79 -5.83
CA LEU A 99 13.85 -11.86 -4.83
C LEU A 99 13.20 -13.12 -5.44
N LEU A 100 13.39 -13.35 -6.74
CA LEU A 100 12.95 -14.55 -7.46
C LEU A 100 14.11 -15.51 -7.73
#